data_AF-A0A081NKI4-F1
#
_entry.id   AF-A0A081NKI4-F1
#
_cell.length_a   1.000
_cell.length_b   1.000
_cell.length_c   1.000
_cell.angle_alpha   90.00
_cell.angle_beta   90.00
_cell.angle_gamma   90.00
#
_symmetry.space_group_name_H-M   'P 1'
#
loop_
_entity.id
_entity.type
_entity.pdbx_description
1 polymer ?
#
loop_
_entity_poly.entity_id
_entity_poly.type
_entity_poly.pdbx_seq_one_letter_code
_entity_poly.pdbx_strand_id
1 'polypeptide(L)'
;MMIDNNAMKKLSESFVSEWLNMEYMLLPERIKSKRWACLPIADYMNPMEAEWLSEAINQNTSKDIISLAFEFGGTPTCSMIEVSKSNLIDANFQSSHLFLCITSMEYEFIYFKDQLNRFYLLSGSQNFLKKAYPCSLETSKEMYYDWLESYSKSDSEKLFLKKIWEKYFTA
;
A
#
# COMPACT_ATOMS: atom_id res chain seq x y z
N MET A 1 8.06 -17.65 16.25
CA MET A 1 7.03 -17.62 17.33
C MET A 1 5.68 -17.64 16.62
N MET A 2 4.80 -18.61 16.87
CA MET A 2 3.47 -18.59 16.25
C MET A 2 2.64 -17.50 16.91
N ILE A 3 2.21 -16.51 16.13
CA ILE A 3 1.29 -15.48 16.62
C ILE A 3 -0.12 -16.07 16.65
N ASP A 4 -0.84 -15.88 17.76
CA ASP A 4 -2.21 -16.36 17.97
C ASP A 4 -3.18 -15.77 16.92
N ASN A 5 -4.08 -16.59 16.37
CA ASN A 5 -5.14 -16.17 15.45
C ASN A 5 -6.00 -15.03 16.02
N ASN A 6 -6.23 -15.01 17.34
CA ASN A 6 -6.94 -13.90 17.98
C ASN A 6 -6.13 -12.60 17.95
N ALA A 7 -4.81 -12.67 18.07
CA ALA A 7 -3.94 -11.50 17.98
C ALA A 7 -3.93 -10.94 16.55
N MET A 8 -3.84 -11.81 15.54
CA MET A 8 -3.93 -11.43 14.13
C MET A 8 -5.27 -10.77 13.78
N LYS A 9 -6.38 -11.32 14.30
CA LYS A 9 -7.70 -10.72 14.14
C LYS A 9 -7.76 -9.31 14.74
N LYS A 10 -7.34 -9.15 16.00
CA LYS A 10 -7.32 -7.84 16.68
C LYS A 10 -6.45 -6.82 15.95
N LEU A 11 -5.31 -7.25 15.44
CA LEU A 11 -4.41 -6.40 14.67
C LEU A 11 -5.09 -5.87 13.42
N SER A 12 -5.82 -6.73 12.71
CA SER A 12 -6.55 -6.33 11.51
C SER A 12 -7.72 -5.38 11.78
N GLU A 13 -8.47 -5.60 12.86
CA GLU A 13 -9.54 -4.71 13.30
C GLU A 13 -8.99 -3.34 13.76
N SER A 14 -7.87 -3.34 14.47
CA SER A 14 -7.14 -2.11 14.85
C SER A 14 -6.66 -1.36 13.61
N PHE A 15 -6.06 -2.04 12.63
CA PHE A 15 -5.62 -1.38 11.40
C PHE A 15 -6.79 -0.70 10.68
N VAL A 16 -7.89 -1.43 10.44
CA VAL A 16 -9.05 -0.89 9.73
C VAL A 16 -9.65 0.30 10.48
N SER A 17 -9.76 0.24 11.81
CA SER A 17 -10.35 1.31 12.61
C SER A 17 -9.44 2.53 12.79
N GLU A 18 -8.12 2.33 12.87
CA GLU A 18 -7.18 3.40 13.20
C GLU A 18 -6.55 4.06 11.98
N TRP A 19 -6.39 3.33 10.87
CA TRP A 19 -5.67 3.78 9.69
C TRP A 19 -6.55 4.11 8.50
N LEU A 20 -7.82 3.68 8.49
CA LEU A 20 -8.72 3.88 7.36
C LEU A 20 -9.88 4.82 7.70
N ASN A 21 -10.34 5.56 6.69
CA ASN A 21 -11.59 6.33 6.78
C ASN A 21 -12.82 5.45 6.46
N MET A 22 -14.01 6.06 6.47
CA MET A 22 -15.27 5.37 6.15
C MET A 22 -15.35 4.82 4.71
N GLU A 23 -14.48 5.30 3.81
CA GLU A 23 -14.35 4.82 2.43
C GLU A 23 -13.26 3.75 2.30
N TYR A 24 -12.73 3.25 3.43
CA TYR A 24 -11.61 2.31 3.51
C TYR A 24 -10.31 2.81 2.88
N MET A 25 -10.09 4.13 2.90
CA MET A 25 -8.88 4.78 2.40
C MET A 25 -7.96 5.19 3.55
N LEU A 26 -6.63 5.08 3.36
CA LEU A 26 -5.65 5.50 4.38
C LEU A 26 -5.89 6.93 4.88
N LEU A 27 -5.76 7.17 6.16
CA LEU A 27 -5.92 8.49 6.77
C LEU A 27 -4.64 9.34 6.60
N PRO A 28 -4.66 10.44 5.82
CA PRO A 28 -3.46 11.27 5.62
C PRO A 28 -2.87 11.82 6.92
N GLU A 29 -3.69 12.08 7.93
CA GLU A 29 -3.26 12.53 9.26
C GLU A 29 -2.42 11.49 9.99
N ARG A 30 -2.67 10.18 9.78
CA ARG A 30 -1.86 9.11 10.36
C ARG A 30 -0.48 9.08 9.74
N ILE A 31 -0.40 9.17 8.41
CA ILE A 31 0.86 9.30 7.66
C ILE A 31 1.66 10.51 8.17
N LYS A 32 1.01 11.68 8.28
CA LYS A 32 1.65 12.92 8.79
C LYS A 32 2.14 12.80 10.23
N SER A 33 1.36 12.18 11.12
CA SER A 33 1.75 12.00 12.53
C SER A 33 3.00 11.12 12.70
N LYS A 34 3.24 10.19 11.78
CA LYS A 34 4.45 9.38 11.71
C LYS A 34 5.63 10.09 11.03
N ARG A 35 5.44 11.33 10.54
CA ARG A 35 6.39 12.06 9.68
C ARG A 35 6.80 11.25 8.45
N TRP A 36 5.83 10.52 7.90
CA TRP A 36 6.03 9.76 6.67
C TRP A 36 5.67 10.58 5.46
N ALA A 37 6.26 10.18 4.34
CA ALA A 37 5.79 10.55 3.02
C ALA A 37 4.88 9.44 2.48
N CYS A 38 4.11 9.77 1.45
CA CYS A 38 3.28 8.79 0.74
C CYS A 38 3.37 9.04 -0.76
N LEU A 39 3.56 7.95 -1.49
CA LEU A 39 3.68 7.93 -2.94
C LEU A 39 2.52 7.14 -3.54
N PRO A 40 1.59 7.81 -4.23
CA PRO A 40 0.60 7.16 -5.07
C PRO A 40 1.24 6.60 -6.33
N ILE A 41 0.98 5.33 -6.62
CA ILE A 41 1.48 4.64 -7.81
C ILE A 41 0.28 4.05 -8.55
N ALA A 42 0.31 4.18 -9.87
CA ALA A 42 -0.75 3.70 -10.74
C ALA A 42 -0.74 2.17 -10.82
N ASP A 43 -1.92 1.61 -11.09
CA ASP A 43 -2.09 0.19 -11.40
C ASP A 43 -1.74 -0.74 -10.21
N TYR A 44 -1.54 -2.03 -10.47
CA TYR A 44 -1.04 -3.00 -9.50
C TYR A 44 0.49 -3.15 -9.52
N MET A 45 1.04 -3.64 -8.43
CA MET A 45 2.48 -3.88 -8.27
C MET A 45 3.01 -4.86 -9.32
N ASN A 46 3.99 -4.43 -10.11
CA ASN A 46 4.68 -5.30 -11.08
C ASN A 46 5.88 -6.04 -10.44
N PRO A 47 6.49 -7.02 -11.14
CA PRO A 47 7.58 -7.81 -10.56
C PRO A 47 8.82 -7.02 -10.15
N MET A 48 9.14 -5.94 -10.86
CA MET A 48 10.29 -5.09 -10.54
C MET A 48 10.01 -4.26 -9.28
N GLU A 49 8.79 -3.72 -9.15
CA GLU A 49 8.34 -3.00 -7.95
C GLU A 49 8.29 -3.92 -6.72
N ALA A 50 7.86 -5.17 -6.91
CA ALA A 50 7.90 -6.17 -5.84
C ALA A 50 9.33 -6.49 -5.39
N GLU A 51 10.29 -6.50 -6.32
CA GLU A 51 11.71 -6.66 -6.00
C GLU A 51 12.21 -5.50 -5.12
N TRP A 52 12.01 -4.27 -5.57
CA TRP A 52 12.40 -3.05 -4.85
C TRP A 52 11.75 -2.94 -3.47
N LEU A 53 10.46 -3.22 -3.38
CA LEU A 53 9.74 -3.23 -2.11
C LEU A 53 10.29 -4.30 -1.16
N SER A 54 10.53 -5.52 -1.65
CA SER A 54 11.10 -6.59 -0.82
C SER A 54 12.48 -6.24 -0.28
N GLU A 55 13.33 -5.62 -1.09
CA GLU A 55 14.65 -5.13 -0.65
C GLU A 55 14.52 -4.00 0.38
N ALA A 56 13.60 -3.06 0.15
CA ALA A 56 13.37 -1.96 1.07
C ALA A 56 12.85 -2.45 2.44
N ILE A 57 11.94 -3.41 2.47
CA ILE A 57 11.45 -4.02 3.71
C ILE A 57 12.62 -4.71 4.42
N ASN A 58 13.32 -5.63 3.75
CA ASN A 58 14.42 -6.39 4.35
C ASN A 58 15.55 -5.52 4.93
N GLN A 59 15.75 -4.31 4.42
CA GLN A 59 16.79 -3.39 4.88
C GLN A 59 16.36 -2.40 5.96
N ASN A 60 15.06 -2.11 6.10
CA ASN A 60 14.60 -0.97 6.91
C ASN A 60 13.52 -1.31 7.94
N THR A 61 13.04 -2.55 8.01
CA THR A 61 11.90 -2.92 8.86
C THR A 61 12.19 -4.16 9.69
N SER A 62 11.37 -4.39 10.70
CA SER A 62 11.31 -5.68 11.41
C SER A 62 10.98 -6.81 10.42
N LYS A 63 11.38 -8.04 10.76
CA LYS A 63 11.19 -9.22 9.90
C LYS A 63 9.74 -9.73 9.90
N ASP A 64 8.93 -9.26 10.83
CA ASP A 64 7.57 -9.74 11.04
C ASP A 64 6.62 -8.91 10.19
N ILE A 65 6.46 -9.33 8.93
CA ILE A 65 5.58 -8.69 7.96
C ILE A 65 4.25 -9.42 7.90
N ILE A 66 3.19 -8.62 7.85
CA ILE A 66 1.81 -9.07 7.74
C ILE A 66 1.20 -8.58 6.44
N SER A 67 0.24 -9.34 5.95
CA SER A 67 -0.72 -8.92 4.95
C SER A 67 -2.11 -8.88 5.56
N LEU A 68 -2.87 -7.84 5.24
CA LEU A 68 -4.27 -7.69 5.60
C LEU A 68 -5.09 -7.56 4.32
N ALA A 69 -6.13 -8.39 4.18
CA ALA A 69 -7.00 -8.36 3.00
C ALA A 69 -8.48 -8.34 3.39
N PHE A 70 -9.27 -7.50 2.72
CA PHE A 70 -10.69 -7.30 3.01
C PHE A 70 -11.48 -6.71 1.83
N GLU A 71 -12.78 -6.95 1.82
CA GLU A 71 -13.75 -6.29 0.94
C GLU A 71 -14.33 -5.03 1.60
N PHE A 72 -14.95 -4.16 0.81
CA PHE A 72 -15.73 -3.04 1.37
C PHE A 72 -16.85 -3.56 2.29
N GLY A 73 -16.78 -3.21 3.58
CA GLY A 73 -17.72 -3.70 4.60
C GLY A 73 -17.48 -5.15 5.04
N GLY A 74 -16.45 -5.80 4.52
CA GLY A 74 -16.07 -7.17 4.86
C GLY A 74 -15.28 -7.28 6.15
N THR A 75 -15.13 -8.52 6.64
CA THR A 75 -14.26 -8.81 7.78
C THR A 75 -12.81 -8.94 7.30
N PRO A 76 -11.85 -8.24 7.91
CA PRO A 76 -10.47 -8.35 7.50
C PRO A 76 -9.85 -9.67 7.89
N THR A 77 -9.04 -10.19 6.99
CA THR A 77 -8.15 -11.33 7.21
C THR A 77 -6.73 -10.82 7.39
N CYS A 78 -5.93 -11.51 8.21
CA CYS A 78 -4.55 -11.15 8.46
C CYS A 78 -3.68 -12.40 8.48
N SER A 79 -2.56 -12.35 7.79
CA SER A 79 -1.59 -13.43 7.73
C SER A 79 -0.17 -12.89 7.79
N MET A 80 0.74 -13.68 8.36
CA MET A 80 2.17 -13.42 8.25
C MET A 80 2.62 -13.76 6.84
N ILE A 81 3.50 -12.93 6.28
CA ILE A 81 4.14 -13.20 4.99
C ILE A 81 5.66 -13.14 5.16
N GLU A 82 6.35 -14.10 4.54
CA GLU A 82 7.80 -13.99 4.39
C GLU A 82 8.12 -13.00 3.27
N VAL A 83 9.08 -12.11 3.51
CA VAL A 83 9.42 -11.03 2.58
C VAL A 83 10.24 -11.55 1.41
N SER A 84 9.60 -11.70 0.26
CA SER A 84 10.25 -12.00 -1.00
C SER A 84 9.45 -11.40 -2.15
N LYS A 85 10.11 -11.19 -3.30
CA LYS A 85 9.45 -10.75 -4.53
C LYS A 85 8.24 -11.63 -4.87
N SER A 86 8.40 -12.96 -4.83
CA SER A 86 7.32 -13.90 -5.16
C SER A 86 6.15 -13.78 -4.21
N ASN A 87 6.40 -13.73 -2.90
CA ASN A 87 5.32 -13.68 -1.91
C ASN A 87 4.54 -12.37 -1.97
N LEU A 88 5.19 -11.24 -2.28
CA LEU A 88 4.51 -9.96 -2.47
C LEU A 88 3.62 -9.94 -3.72
N ILE A 89 4.08 -10.56 -4.81
CA ILE A 89 3.29 -10.74 -6.04
C ILE A 89 2.11 -11.68 -5.77
N ASP A 90 2.36 -12.82 -5.12
CA ASP A 90 1.34 -13.81 -4.80
C ASP A 90 0.25 -13.20 -3.91
N ALA A 91 0.63 -12.41 -2.88
CA ALA A 91 -0.32 -11.70 -2.03
C ALA A 91 -1.18 -10.71 -2.85
N ASN A 92 -0.59 -9.97 -3.79
CA ASN A 92 -1.32 -9.08 -4.70
C ASN A 92 -2.30 -9.84 -5.60
N PHE A 93 -1.85 -10.95 -6.19
CA PHE A 93 -2.66 -11.76 -7.09
C PHE A 93 -3.84 -12.42 -6.38
N GLN A 94 -3.60 -13.04 -5.24
CA GLN A 94 -4.62 -13.67 -4.40
C GLN A 94 -5.64 -12.65 -3.88
N SER A 95 -5.19 -11.41 -3.63
CA SER A 95 -6.02 -10.30 -3.16
C SER A 95 -6.42 -9.36 -4.30
N SER A 96 -6.47 -9.83 -5.55
CA SER A 96 -6.74 -9.00 -6.72
C SER A 96 -8.07 -8.25 -6.62
N HIS A 97 -9.11 -8.84 -6.03
CA HIS A 97 -10.43 -8.27 -5.84
C HIS A 97 -10.66 -7.64 -4.45
N LEU A 98 -9.60 -7.55 -3.63
CA LEU A 98 -9.66 -7.08 -2.25
C LEU A 98 -8.83 -5.81 -2.07
N PHE A 99 -9.17 -5.01 -1.07
CA PHE A 99 -8.17 -4.13 -0.47
C PHE A 99 -7.05 -4.99 0.10
N LEU A 100 -5.81 -4.56 -0.12
CA LEU A 100 -4.64 -5.25 0.40
C LEU A 100 -3.75 -4.24 1.11
N CYS A 101 -3.44 -4.50 2.38
CA CYS A 101 -2.40 -3.81 3.12
C CYS A 101 -1.24 -4.77 3.38
N ILE A 102 -0.01 -4.33 3.17
CA ILE A 102 1.20 -5.04 3.60
C ILE A 102 2.02 -4.09 4.47
N THR A 103 2.41 -4.54 5.66
CA THR A 103 3.08 -3.71 6.67
C THR A 103 3.84 -4.59 7.67
N SER A 104 4.67 -3.99 8.52
CA SER A 104 5.23 -4.66 9.70
C SER A 104 4.27 -4.61 10.88
N MET A 105 4.48 -5.47 11.89
CA MET A 105 3.68 -5.49 13.13
C MET A 105 3.62 -4.13 13.84
N GLU A 106 4.67 -3.32 13.70
CA GLU A 106 4.79 -1.98 14.31
C GLU A 106 4.33 -0.83 13.40
N TYR A 107 3.85 -1.14 12.20
CA TYR A 107 3.54 -0.18 11.15
C TYR A 107 4.73 0.76 10.91
N GLU A 108 5.83 0.21 10.36
CA GLU A 108 7.03 0.97 9.95
C GLU A 108 6.95 1.48 8.50
N PHE A 109 6.10 0.85 7.69
CA PHE A 109 5.72 1.24 6.34
C PHE A 109 4.30 0.76 6.07
N ILE A 110 3.66 1.24 5.01
CA ILE A 110 2.39 0.68 4.52
C ILE A 110 2.45 0.62 2.99
N TYR A 111 2.26 -0.57 2.45
CA TYR A 111 1.74 -0.76 1.09
C TYR A 111 0.23 -0.91 1.19
N PHE A 112 -0.54 -0.11 0.46
CA PHE A 112 -1.99 -0.18 0.46
C PHE A 112 -2.53 -0.13 -0.97
N LYS A 113 -3.19 -1.20 -1.42
CA LYS A 113 -3.83 -1.32 -2.73
C LYS A 113 -5.34 -1.17 -2.60
N ASP A 114 -5.96 -0.47 -3.53
CA ASP A 114 -7.42 -0.40 -3.58
C ASP A 114 -8.05 -1.68 -4.17
N GLN A 115 -9.29 -1.97 -3.79
CA GLN A 115 -9.99 -3.20 -4.22
C GLN A 115 -10.17 -3.34 -5.74
N LEU A 116 -10.08 -2.25 -6.51
CA LEU A 116 -10.27 -2.26 -7.96
C LEU A 116 -8.94 -2.30 -8.75
N ASN A 117 -7.78 -2.41 -8.09
CA ASN A 117 -6.45 -2.37 -8.73
C ASN A 117 -6.20 -1.10 -9.57
N ARG A 118 -6.78 0.02 -9.19
CA ARG A 118 -6.58 1.30 -9.89
C ARG A 118 -5.27 1.95 -9.44
N PHE A 119 -4.88 1.76 -8.18
CA PHE A 119 -3.65 2.30 -7.64
C PHE A 119 -3.22 1.53 -6.38
N TYR A 120 -1.99 1.77 -5.97
CA TYR A 120 -1.53 1.52 -4.61
C TYR A 120 -0.80 2.73 -4.04
N LEU A 121 -0.69 2.75 -2.72
CA LEU A 121 0.01 3.76 -1.94
C LEU A 121 1.21 3.09 -1.26
N LEU A 122 2.39 3.67 -1.43
CA LEU A 122 3.55 3.37 -0.60
C LEU A 122 3.74 4.49 0.41
N SER A 123 3.62 4.19 1.69
CA SER A 123 3.83 5.12 2.80
C SER A 123 4.96 4.64 3.70
N GLY A 124 5.80 5.56 4.15
CA GLY A 124 6.91 5.23 5.05
C GLY A 124 7.88 6.39 5.22
N SER A 125 9.02 6.11 5.85
CA SER A 125 10.12 7.08 5.90
C SER A 125 10.64 7.41 4.50
N GLN A 126 11.21 8.60 4.30
CA GLN A 126 11.82 8.95 3.01
C GLN A 126 12.93 7.97 2.59
N ASN A 127 13.68 7.41 3.55
CA ASN A 127 14.71 6.40 3.27
C ASN A 127 14.11 5.08 2.77
N PHE A 128 12.97 4.68 3.34
CA PHE A 128 12.23 3.52 2.87
C PHE A 128 11.71 3.75 1.45
N LEU A 129 11.02 4.87 1.19
CA LEU A 129 10.42 5.15 -0.12
C LEU A 129 11.46 5.23 -1.24
N LYS A 130 12.61 5.86 -1.00
CA LYS A 130 13.72 5.92 -1.98
C LYS A 130 14.23 4.55 -2.43
N LYS A 131 14.08 3.54 -1.58
CA LYS A 131 14.47 2.15 -1.90
C LYS A 131 13.30 1.36 -2.48
N ALA A 132 12.11 1.54 -1.91
CA ALA A 132 10.91 0.82 -2.33
C ALA A 132 10.42 1.22 -3.72
N TYR A 133 10.72 2.45 -4.14
CA TYR A 133 10.39 2.97 -5.47
C TYR A 133 11.49 3.96 -5.92
N PRO A 134 12.62 3.46 -6.45
CA PRO A 134 13.84 4.22 -6.69
C PRO A 134 13.77 5.07 -7.97
N CYS A 135 12.81 5.98 -8.03
CA CYS A 135 12.74 6.99 -9.07
C CYS A 135 12.57 8.39 -8.49
N SER A 136 12.81 9.40 -9.32
CA SER A 136 12.61 10.78 -8.90
C SER A 136 11.12 11.06 -8.69
N LEU A 137 10.83 12.06 -7.87
CA LEU A 137 9.46 12.52 -7.63
C LEU A 137 8.78 13.02 -8.91
N GLU A 138 9.55 13.71 -9.75
CA GLU A 138 9.11 14.22 -11.05
C GLU A 138 8.77 13.07 -11.99
N THR A 139 9.66 12.08 -12.10
CA THR A 139 9.42 10.86 -12.89
C THR A 139 8.22 10.08 -12.39
N SER A 140 8.05 9.92 -11.06
CA SER A 140 6.88 9.25 -10.49
C SER A 140 5.58 9.94 -10.90
N LYS A 141 5.58 11.28 -10.87
CA LYS A 141 4.42 12.10 -11.24
C LYS A 141 4.12 11.97 -12.73
N GLU A 142 5.13 12.10 -13.58
CA GLU A 142 4.98 11.93 -15.04
C GLU A 142 4.37 10.56 -15.36
N MET A 143 4.94 9.48 -14.82
CA MET A 143 4.42 8.11 -15.02
C MET A 143 2.96 7.97 -14.57
N TYR A 144 2.59 8.54 -13.41
CA TYR A 144 1.22 8.49 -12.89
C TYR A 144 0.23 9.21 -13.82
N TYR A 145 0.57 10.42 -14.27
CA TYR A 145 -0.30 11.21 -15.14
C TYR A 145 -0.33 10.68 -16.58
N ASP A 146 0.77 10.13 -17.10
CA ASP A 146 0.78 9.45 -18.40
C ASP A 146 -0.16 8.24 -18.40
N TRP A 147 -0.12 7.42 -17.34
CA TRP A 147 -1.07 6.32 -17.17
C TRP A 147 -2.50 6.83 -17.00
N LEU A 148 -2.71 7.92 -16.27
CA LEU A 148 -4.02 8.54 -16.06
C LEU A 148 -4.66 8.99 -17.38
N GLU A 149 -3.86 9.54 -18.30
CA GLU A 149 -4.34 10.07 -19.58
C GLU A 149 -4.51 9.02 -20.67
N SER A 150 -4.12 7.77 -20.41
CA SER A 150 -4.40 6.65 -21.33
C SER A 150 -5.89 6.51 -21.63
N TYR A 151 -6.21 6.13 -22.88
CA TYR A 151 -7.58 6.10 -23.45
C TYR A 151 -8.58 5.17 -22.76
N SER A 152 -8.16 4.38 -21.76
CA SER A 152 -9.00 3.37 -21.12
C SER A 152 -9.89 3.89 -19.99
N LYS A 153 -9.69 5.13 -19.52
CA LYS A 153 -10.34 5.66 -18.31
C LYS A 153 -11.42 6.69 -18.61
N SER A 154 -12.52 6.60 -17.86
CA SER A 154 -13.59 7.61 -17.89
C SER A 154 -13.15 8.92 -17.20
N ASP A 155 -13.78 10.05 -17.54
CA ASP A 155 -13.46 11.34 -16.93
C ASP A 155 -13.67 11.35 -15.40
N SER A 156 -14.67 10.62 -14.91
CA SER A 156 -14.93 10.49 -13.47
C SER A 156 -13.83 9.71 -12.75
N GLU A 157 -13.34 8.64 -13.36
CA GLU A 157 -12.20 7.87 -12.86
C GLU A 157 -10.92 8.70 -12.88
N LYS A 158 -10.67 9.45 -13.96
CA LYS A 158 -9.54 10.37 -14.05
C LYS A 158 -9.57 11.41 -12.93
N LEU A 159 -10.72 12.02 -12.69
CA LEU A 159 -10.90 12.99 -11.61
C LEU A 159 -10.69 12.37 -10.23
N PHE A 160 -11.18 11.16 -10.01
CA PHE A 160 -10.98 10.43 -8.76
C PHE A 160 -9.49 10.17 -8.50
N LEU A 161 -8.76 9.63 -9.48
CA LEU A 161 -7.33 9.32 -9.36
C LEU A 161 -6.47 10.58 -9.19
N LYS A 162 -6.81 11.67 -9.87
CA LYS A 162 -6.17 12.96 -9.64
C LYS A 162 -6.32 13.43 -8.19
N LYS A 163 -7.50 13.26 -7.60
CA LYS A 163 -7.74 13.57 -6.17
C LYS A 163 -6.95 12.65 -5.25
N ILE A 164 -6.74 11.37 -5.61
CA ILE A 164 -5.86 10.46 -4.86
C ILE A 164 -4.44 11.01 -4.83
N TRP A 165 -3.91 11.42 -6.00
CA TRP A 165 -2.60 12.08 -6.07
C TRP A 165 -2.53 13.30 -5.15
N GLU A 166 -3.45 14.25 -5.31
CA GLU A 166 -3.48 15.49 -4.51
C GLU A 166 -3.64 15.24 -2.99
N LYS A 167 -4.38 14.20 -2.60
CA LYS A 167 -4.64 13.87 -1.19
C LYS A 167 -3.42 13.30 -0.47
N TYR A 168 -2.67 12.42 -1.13
CA TYR A 168 -1.62 11.63 -0.48
C TYR A 168 -0.21 12.08 -0.82
N PHE A 169 -0.03 12.79 -1.92
CA PHE A 169 1.28 13.28 -2.30
C PHE A 169 1.81 14.28 -1.26
N THR A 170 2.72 13.81 -0.44
CA THR A 170 3.45 14.61 0.54
C THR A 170 4.92 14.25 0.41
N ALA A 171 5.73 15.20 -0.07
CA ALA A 171 7.19 15.07 -0.19
C ALA A 171 7.89 15.21 1.17
#